data_AF-A0A2P4XF52-F1
#
_entry.id   AF-A0A2P4XF52-F1
#
_cell.length_a   1.000
_cell.length_b   1.000
_cell.length_c   1.000
_cell.angle_alpha   90.00
_cell.angle_beta   90.00
_cell.angle_gamma   90.00
#
_symmetry.space_group_name_H-M   'P 1'
#
loop_
_entity.id
_entity.type
_entity.pdbx_description
1 polymer ?
#
loop_
_entity_poly.entity_id
_entity_poly.type
_entity_poly.pdbx_seq_one_letter_code
_entity_poly.pdbx_strand_id
1 'polypeptide(L)'
;MSIPEILPTPTPVSQKRGPWSSDEHERYCTGLEMFRYGSWKRIAEYVGTRTERQVQSHAQSIRAKRKRAENRRKRDGFETVI
;
A
#
# COMPACT_ATOMS: atom_id res chain seq x y z
N MET A 1 39.24 5.53 25.39
CA MET A 1 37.86 6.02 25.16
C MET A 1 37.31 5.27 23.96
N SER A 2 36.43 4.30 24.18
CA SER A 2 35.84 3.48 23.12
C SER A 2 34.59 4.16 22.59
N ILE A 3 34.63 4.55 21.32
CA ILE A 3 33.46 5.04 20.59
C ILE A 3 32.53 3.84 20.40
N PRO A 4 31.28 3.84 20.91
CA PRO A 4 30.39 2.71 20.74
C PRO A 4 30.01 2.58 19.26
N GLU A 5 30.19 1.37 18.76
CA GLU A 5 29.86 0.91 17.42
C GLU A 5 28.36 1.15 17.15
N ILE A 6 28.07 2.22 16.42
CA ILE A 6 26.76 2.52 15.87
C ILE A 6 26.45 1.43 14.84
N LEU A 7 25.63 0.46 15.26
CA LEU A 7 24.97 -0.53 14.39
C LEU A 7 24.50 0.15 13.10
N PRO A 8 24.75 -0.41 11.90
CA PRO A 8 24.17 0.12 10.68
C PRO A 8 22.65 0.01 10.83
N THR A 9 21.99 1.16 11.01
CA THR A 9 20.56 1.27 10.82
C THR A 9 20.22 0.68 9.45
N PRO A 10 19.10 -0.05 9.29
CA PRO A 10 18.72 -0.59 7.99
C PRO A 10 18.67 0.61 7.03
N THR A 11 19.64 0.64 6.11
CA THR A 11 19.80 1.70 5.13
C THR A 11 18.45 1.90 4.43
N PRO A 12 18.02 3.13 4.14
CA PRO A 12 16.82 3.35 3.35
C PRO A 12 17.06 2.80 1.95
N VAL A 13 16.71 1.52 1.78
CA VAL A 13 16.50 0.82 0.53
C VAL A 13 15.86 1.80 -0.44
N SER A 14 16.58 2.08 -1.52
CA SER A 14 16.28 3.16 -2.47
C SER A 14 14.79 3.16 -2.83
N GLN A 15 14.04 4.08 -2.20
CA GLN A 15 12.59 4.07 -2.25
C GLN A 15 12.15 4.30 -3.69
N LYS A 16 11.48 3.33 -4.30
CA LYS A 16 11.07 3.46 -5.69
C LYS A 16 9.97 4.52 -5.80
N ARG A 17 10.24 5.57 -6.59
CA ARG A 17 9.25 6.53 -7.07
C ARG A 17 8.78 6.07 -8.44
N GLY A 18 7.52 5.66 -8.56
CA GLY A 18 6.98 5.08 -9.80
C GLY A 18 5.76 4.20 -9.58
N PRO A 19 5.17 3.64 -10.66
CA PRO A 19 4.03 2.74 -10.59
C PRO A 19 4.35 1.48 -9.77
N TRP A 20 3.34 0.88 -9.13
CA TRP A 20 3.48 -0.38 -8.39
C TRP A 20 3.68 -1.53 -9.37
N SER A 21 4.76 -2.30 -9.22
CA SER A 21 4.97 -3.53 -9.97
C SER A 21 4.06 -4.65 -9.45
N SER A 22 3.78 -5.68 -10.27
CA SER A 22 3.01 -6.85 -9.82
C SER A 22 3.61 -7.51 -8.58
N ASP A 23 4.93 -7.66 -8.55
CA ASP A 23 5.65 -8.29 -7.43
C ASP A 23 5.50 -7.48 -6.12
N GLU A 24 5.62 -6.14 -6.20
CA GLU A 24 5.39 -5.26 -5.04
C GLU A 24 3.94 -5.33 -4.58
N HIS A 25 3.00 -5.44 -5.52
CA HIS A 25 1.59 -5.55 -5.22
C HIS A 25 1.23 -6.89 -4.56
N GLU A 26 1.85 -7.99 -5.00
CA GLU A 26 1.68 -9.30 -4.40
C GLU A 26 2.15 -9.30 -2.95
N ARG A 27 3.36 -8.78 -2.68
CA ARG A 27 3.85 -8.61 -1.30
C ARG A 27 2.95 -7.72 -0.46
N TYR A 28 2.39 -6.66 -1.04
CA TYR A 28 1.41 -5.82 -0.34
C TYR A 28 0.14 -6.61 0.04
N CYS A 29 -0.38 -7.44 -0.86
CA CYS A 29 -1.54 -8.30 -0.58
C CYS A 29 -1.23 -9.34 0.50
N THR A 30 -0.08 -10.01 0.42
CA THR A 30 0.37 -10.95 1.46
C THR A 30 0.56 -10.24 2.81
N GLY A 31 1.13 -9.04 2.81
CA GLY A 31 1.31 -8.22 4.01
C GLY A 31 -0.02 -7.79 4.64
N LEU A 32 -1.05 -7.51 3.82
CA LEU A 32 -2.40 -7.22 4.31
C LEU A 32 -3.03 -8.43 5.03
N GLU A 33 -2.82 -9.63 4.50
CA GLU A 33 -3.32 -10.87 5.09
C GLU A 33 -2.58 -11.22 6.39
N MET A 34 -1.26 -11.03 6.41
CA MET A 34 -0.40 -11.37 7.56
C MET A 34 -0.53 -10.38 8.73
N PHE A 35 -0.48 -9.07 8.47
CA PHE A 35 -0.40 -8.04 9.53
C PHE A 35 -1.72 -7.35 9.85
N ARG A 36 -2.78 -7.64 9.09
CA ARG A 36 -4.09 -6.96 9.10
C ARG A 36 -4.04 -5.55 8.51
N TYR A 37 -5.20 -5.10 8.03
CA TYR A 37 -5.40 -3.76 7.49
C TYR A 37 -5.07 -2.69 8.56
N GLY A 38 -4.25 -1.70 8.21
CA GLY A 38 -3.87 -0.60 9.12
C GLY A 38 -2.44 -0.68 9.64
N SER A 39 -1.79 -1.85 9.57
CA SER A 39 -0.37 -2.00 9.94
C SER A 39 0.57 -1.62 8.79
N TRP A 40 0.41 -0.40 8.28
CA TRP A 40 1.10 0.10 7.08
C TRP A 40 2.63 0.09 7.19
N LYS A 41 3.15 0.35 8.38
CA LYS A 41 4.59 0.25 8.66
C LYS A 41 5.12 -1.16 8.41
N ARG A 42 4.50 -2.19 9.00
CA ARG A 42 4.90 -3.60 8.81
C ARG A 42 4.74 -4.04 7.36
N ILE A 43 3.68 -3.60 6.69
CA ILE A 43 3.45 -3.90 5.27
C ILE A 43 4.54 -3.25 4.40
N ALA A 44 4.93 -2.01 4.69
CA ALA A 44 6.01 -1.33 3.99
C ALA A 44 7.36 -2.04 4.20
N GLU A 45 7.65 -2.47 5.43
CA GLU A 45 8.83 -3.26 5.75
C GLU A 45 8.84 -4.60 5.00
N TYR A 46 7.68 -5.26 4.88
CA TYR A 46 7.53 -6.51 4.14
C TYR A 46 7.70 -6.33 2.62
N VAL A 47 7.16 -5.25 2.06
CA VAL A 47 7.36 -4.91 0.64
C VAL A 47 8.82 -4.56 0.36
N GLY A 48 9.46 -3.84 1.29
CA GLY A 48 10.88 -3.48 1.26
C GLY A 48 11.23 -2.35 0.26
N THR A 49 10.44 -2.10 -0.77
CA THR A 49 10.74 -1.09 -1.81
C THR A 49 9.89 0.19 -1.69
N ARG A 50 8.87 0.17 -0.84
CA ARG A 50 7.87 1.25 -0.66
C ARG A 50 7.78 1.66 0.80
N THR A 51 7.56 2.94 1.05
CA THR A 51 7.37 3.44 2.41
C THR A 51 5.94 3.33 2.90
N GLU A 52 5.80 3.42 4.21
CA GLU A 52 4.49 3.47 4.87
C GLU A 52 3.53 4.45 4.20
N ARG A 53 3.99 5.67 3.91
CA ARG A 53 3.17 6.69 3.24
C ARG A 53 2.75 6.28 1.83
N GLN A 54 3.64 5.63 1.07
CA GLN A 54 3.32 5.11 -0.27
C GLN A 54 2.30 3.96 -0.21
N VAL A 55 2.46 3.05 0.76
CA VAL A 55 1.54 1.95 1.04
C VAL A 55 0.15 2.50 1.42
N GLN A 56 0.10 3.50 2.29
CA GLN A 56 -1.15 4.19 2.66
C GLN A 56 -1.83 4.84 1.45
N SER A 57 -1.09 5.59 0.63
CA SER A 57 -1.64 6.19 -0.59
C SER A 57 -2.14 5.15 -1.59
N HIS A 58 -1.46 4.00 -1.69
CA HIS A 58 -1.93 2.89 -2.53
C HIS A 58 -3.27 2.33 -2.05
N ALA A 59 -3.37 2.06 -0.74
CA ALA A 59 -4.62 1.60 -0.12
C ALA A 59 -5.77 2.60 -0.34
N GLN A 60 -5.51 3.90 -0.17
CA GLN A 60 -6.48 4.97 -0.41
C GLN A 60 -6.94 5.01 -1.87
N SER A 61 -6.01 4.91 -2.82
CA SER A 61 -6.32 4.90 -4.26
C SER A 61 -7.22 3.73 -4.63
N ILE A 62 -6.92 2.52 -4.14
CA ILE A 62 -7.74 1.33 -4.37
C ILE A 62 -9.15 1.51 -3.80
N ARG A 63 -9.26 2.03 -2.56
CA ARG A 63 -10.55 2.32 -1.93
C ARG A 63 -11.37 3.33 -2.74
N ALA A 64 -10.74 4.41 -3.21
CA ALA A 64 -11.38 5.42 -4.04
C ALA A 64 -11.86 4.83 -5.39
N LYS A 65 -11.06 3.99 -6.03
CA LYS A 65 -11.44 3.27 -7.24
C LYS A 65 -12.66 2.38 -7.01
N ARG A 66 -12.68 1.57 -5.94
CA ARG A 66 -13.84 0.73 -5.58
C ARG A 66 -15.10 1.57 -5.35
N LYS A 67 -15.02 2.67 -4.59
CA LYS A 67 -16.16 3.55 -4.33
C LYS A 67 -16.72 4.20 -5.60
N ARG A 68 -15.85 4.64 -6.52
CA ARG A 68 -16.29 5.21 -7.81
C ARG A 68 -16.98 4.17 -8.69
N ALA A 69 -16.47 2.95 -8.73
CA ALA A 69 -17.09 1.84 -9.47
C ALA A 69 -18.49 1.49 -8.92
N GLU A 70 -18.63 1.43 -7.60
CA GLU A 70 -19.93 1.24 -6.95
C GLU A 70 -20.92 2.36 -7.31
N ASN A 71 -20.49 3.62 -7.24
CA ASN A 71 -21.35 4.75 -7.56
C ASN A 71 -21.79 4.79 -9.03
N ARG A 72 -20.94 4.30 -9.96
CA ARG A 72 -21.34 4.14 -11.37
C ARG A 72 -22.44 3.09 -11.51
N ARG A 73 -22.26 1.90 -10.92
CA ARG A 73 -23.29 0.84 -10.95
C ARG A 73 -24.64 1.29 -10.40
N LYS A 74 -24.64 2.11 -9.34
CA LYS A 74 -25.90 2.67 -8.78
C LYS A 74 -26.60 3.67 -9.71
N ARG A 75 -25.86 4.38 -10.57
CA ARG A 75 -26.43 5.34 -11.52
C ARG A 75 -27.04 4.65 -12.73
N ASP A 76 -26.35 3.68 -13.32
CA ASP A 76 -26.86 2.87 -14.44
C ASP A 76 -28.10 2.03 -14.05
N GLY A 77 -28.24 1.65 -12.78
CA GLY A 77 -29.41 0.91 -12.29
C GLY A 77 -30.65 1.76 -11.93
N PHE A 78 -30.57 3.09 -12.02
CA PHE A 78 -31.70 4.00 -11.69
C PHE A 78 -32.53 4.40 -12.92
N GLU A 79 -32.11 4.04 -14.14
CA GLU A 79 -32.76 4.42 -15.41
C GLU A 79 -33.53 3.24 -16.07
N THR A 80 -34.13 2.35 -15.28
CA THR A 80 -35.00 1.26 -15.82
C THR A 80 -36.22 1.00 -14.93
N VAL A 81 -36.92 2.05 -14.53
CA VAL A 81 -38.33 1.91 -14.13
C VAL A 81 -39.13 2.96 -14.88
N ILE A 82 -40.08 2.42 -15.66
CA ILE A 82 -41.05 3.06 -16.56
C ILE A 82 -42.06 3.86 -15.74
#